data_AF-A0AAN8G9J4-F1
#
_entry.id   AF-A0AAN8G9J4-F1
#
_cell.length_a   1.000
_cell.length_b   1.000
_cell.length_c   1.000
_cell.angle_alpha   90.00
_cell.angle_beta   90.00
_cell.angle_gamma   90.00
#
_symmetry.space_group_name_H-M   'P 1'
#
loop_
_entity.id
_entity.type
_entity.pdbx_description
1 polymer ?
#
loop_
_entity_poly.entity_id
_entity_poly.type
_entity_poly.pdbx_seq_one_letter_code
_entity_poly.pdbx_strand_id
1 'polypeptide(L)'
;MAAATYVKAANPHRSIPGRSVSDMDVDDVIAMFPKIDPFLIRKWHYAFYTFFDLIGNNVIEWKDFQSLIDAIGAVRGEGSEDHVAAKVSLTKVWKSMTDTMKKDVEDEGSGENGPQLGSERGTKSSILP
;
A
#
# COMPACT_ATOMS: atom_id res chain seq x y z
N MET A 1 -17.71 -12.26 11.64
CA MET A 1 -17.02 -11.02 12.09
C MET A 1 -15.81 -10.83 11.20
N ALA A 2 -15.79 -9.80 10.35
CA ALA A 2 -14.65 -9.52 9.47
C ALA A 2 -13.67 -8.60 10.21
N ALA A 3 -12.44 -9.06 10.41
CA ALA A 3 -11.38 -8.26 10.99
C ALA A 3 -11.05 -7.09 10.06
N ALA A 4 -11.02 -5.87 10.62
CA ALA A 4 -10.58 -4.68 9.90
C ALA A 4 -9.09 -4.82 9.57
N THR A 5 -8.79 -5.28 8.35
CA THR A 5 -7.43 -5.27 7.79
C THR A 5 -7.07 -3.83 7.44
N TYR A 6 -6.35 -3.17 8.35
CA TYR A 6 -5.68 -1.91 8.07
C TYR A 6 -4.35 -2.19 7.35
N VAL A 7 -4.03 -1.37 6.34
CA VAL A 7 -2.75 -1.39 5.64
C VAL A 7 -1.89 -0.28 6.26
N LYS A 8 -0.99 -0.68 7.15
CA LYS A 8 0.01 0.22 7.71
C LYS A 8 1.24 0.14 6.81
N ALA A 9 1.53 1.20 6.05
CA ALA A 9 2.83 1.33 5.41
C ALA A 9 3.93 1.14 6.47
N ALA A 10 4.93 0.30 6.18
CA ALA A 10 6.06 0.08 7.07
C ALA A 10 6.64 1.45 7.44
N ASN A 11 6.50 1.84 8.71
CA ASN A 11 7.00 3.11 9.23
C ASN A 11 8.42 2.86 9.75
N PRO A 12 9.48 3.25 9.01
CA PRO A 12 10.85 3.07 9.47
C PRO A 12 11.17 4.25 10.40
N HIS A 13 10.97 4.03 11.70
CA HIS A 13 11.47 4.79 12.86
C HIS A 13 10.46 5.55 13.74
N ARG A 14 10.39 5.02 14.97
CA ARG A 14 10.50 5.73 16.26
C ARG A 14 9.68 7.00 16.40
N SER A 15 8.55 6.87 17.10
CA SER A 15 7.72 7.97 17.58
C SER A 15 8.58 9.08 18.20
N ILE A 16 8.63 10.23 17.53
CA ILE A 16 9.16 11.47 18.10
C ILE A 16 8.05 12.04 18.99
N PRO A 17 8.24 12.16 20.32
CA PRO A 17 7.20 12.67 21.20
C PRO A 17 6.92 14.14 20.89
N GLY A 18 5.67 14.46 20.56
CA GLY A 18 5.20 15.84 20.34
C GLY A 18 4.84 16.19 18.90
N ARG A 19 5.07 15.32 17.91
CA ARG A 19 4.58 15.56 16.53
C ARG A 19 3.11 15.18 16.45
N SER A 20 2.24 16.19 16.42
CA SER A 20 0.88 16.05 15.87
C SER A 20 0.96 15.31 14.54
N VAL A 21 -0.01 14.48 14.17
CA VAL A 21 -0.13 13.91 12.82
C VAL A 21 -0.59 15.03 11.87
N SER A 22 0.16 16.13 11.85
CA SER A 22 0.08 17.15 10.83
C SER A 22 0.68 16.56 9.57
N ASP A 23 -0.05 16.66 8.47
CA ASP A 23 0.34 16.34 7.09
C ASP A 23 1.86 16.28 6.91
N MET A 24 2.39 15.15 6.42
CA MET A 24 3.81 15.06 6.17
C MET A 24 4.22 16.15 5.19
N ASP A 25 5.12 17.04 5.63
CA ASP A 25 5.62 18.10 4.79
C ASP A 25 6.27 17.51 3.53
N VAL A 26 5.96 18.08 2.37
CA VAL A 26 6.41 17.51 1.09
C VAL A 26 7.93 17.54 0.96
N ASP A 27 8.59 18.51 1.60
CA ASP A 27 10.06 18.60 1.59
C ASP A 27 10.69 17.49 2.45
N ASP A 28 10.06 17.08 3.56
CA ASP A 28 10.46 15.89 4.33
C ASP A 28 10.34 14.62 3.46
N VAL A 29 9.26 14.49 2.68
CA VAL A 29 9.08 13.33 1.77
C VAL A 29 10.11 13.32 0.66
N ILE A 30 10.44 14.48 0.08
CA ILE A 30 11.51 14.60 -0.93
C ILE A 30 12.85 14.16 -0.35
N ALA A 31 13.16 14.55 0.88
CA ALA A 31 14.39 14.15 1.55
C ALA A 31 14.48 12.64 1.81
N MET A 32 13.35 11.96 2.04
CA MET A 32 13.30 10.50 2.23
C MET A 32 13.56 9.71 0.94
N PHE A 33 13.23 10.28 -0.23
CA PHE A 33 13.36 9.60 -1.52
C PHE A 33 14.29 10.35 -2.49
N PRO A 34 15.59 10.51 -2.16
CA PRO A 34 16.51 11.36 -2.93
C PRO A 34 16.82 10.84 -4.35
N LYS A 35 16.44 9.60 -4.65
CA LYS A 35 16.62 8.97 -5.98
C LYS A 35 15.45 9.22 -6.92
N ILE A 36 14.34 9.77 -6.42
CA ILE A 36 13.15 10.08 -7.20
C ILE A 36 13.14 11.59 -7.48
N ASP A 37 12.76 11.96 -8.70
CA ASP A 37 12.63 13.38 -9.07
C ASP A 37 11.65 14.10 -8.11
N PRO A 38 12.07 15.20 -7.44
CA PRO A 38 11.21 15.96 -6.53
C PRO A 38 9.88 16.40 -7.15
N PHE A 39 9.83 16.67 -8.45
CA PHE A 39 8.60 17.00 -9.15
C PHE A 39 7.60 15.84 -9.15
N LEU A 40 8.08 14.61 -9.33
CA LEU A 40 7.23 13.42 -9.26
C LEU A 40 6.71 13.19 -7.85
N ILE A 41 7.54 13.43 -6.82
CA ILE A 41 7.13 13.35 -5.42
C ILE A 41 6.02 14.35 -5.13
N ARG A 42 6.17 15.63 -5.54
CA ARG A 42 5.13 16.66 -5.36
C ARG A 42 3.83 16.30 -6.06
N LYS A 43 3.89 15.72 -7.26
CA LYS A 43 2.71 15.24 -7.98
C LYS A 43 1.96 14.16 -7.21
N TRP A 44 2.68 13.14 -6.72
CA TRP A 44 2.06 12.04 -6.00
C TRP A 44 1.56 12.46 -4.62
N HIS A 45 2.29 13.33 -3.92
CA HIS A 45 1.85 13.95 -2.67
C HIS A 45 0.52 14.70 -2.87
N TYR A 46 0.44 15.58 -3.87
CA TYR A 46 -0.82 16.27 -4.19
C TYR A 46 -1.95 15.30 -4.54
N ALA A 47 -1.68 14.27 -5.36
CA ALA A 47 -2.68 13.30 -5.76
C ALA A 47 -3.21 12.49 -4.56
N PHE A 48 -2.33 12.11 -3.63
CA PHE A 48 -2.68 11.40 -2.40
C PHE A 48 -3.75 12.17 -1.61
N TYR A 49 -3.45 13.41 -1.24
CA TYR A 49 -4.34 14.23 -0.41
C TYR A 49 -5.62 14.67 -1.14
N THR A 50 -5.57 14.81 -2.46
CA THR A 50 -6.73 15.29 -3.22
C THR A 50 -7.72 14.18 -3.55
N PHE A 51 -7.22 12.96 -3.83
CA PHE A 51 -8.05 11.90 -4.43
C PHE A 51 -8.12 10.61 -3.63
N PHE A 52 -7.20 10.37 -2.70
CA PHE A 52 -7.09 9.07 -2.02
C PHE A 52 -7.30 9.14 -0.49
N ASP A 53 -6.94 10.24 0.18
CA ASP A 53 -7.18 10.47 1.61
C ASP A 53 -8.45 11.34 1.81
N LEU A 54 -9.61 10.76 1.51
CA LEU A 54 -10.88 11.49 1.57
C LEU A 54 -11.38 11.70 3.00
N ILE A 55 -10.92 10.87 3.95
CA ILE A 55 -11.25 11.01 5.37
C ILE A 55 -10.23 11.85 6.15
N GLY A 56 -9.12 12.26 5.53
CA GLY A 56 -8.13 13.18 6.08
C GLY A 56 -7.33 12.61 7.24
N ASN A 57 -7.04 11.31 7.22
CA ASN A 57 -6.28 10.64 8.28
C ASN A 57 -4.85 10.26 7.87
N ASN A 58 -4.37 10.74 6.73
CA ASN A 58 -3.04 10.47 6.17
C ASN A 58 -2.80 8.99 5.81
N VAL A 59 -3.85 8.20 5.61
CA VAL A 59 -3.77 6.77 5.22
C VAL A 59 -4.81 6.48 4.15
N ILE A 60 -4.48 5.62 3.18
CA ILE A 60 -5.46 5.11 2.22
C ILE A 60 -6.11 3.86 2.81
N GLU A 61 -7.40 3.94 3.11
CA GLU A 61 -8.17 2.86 3.71
C GLU A 61 -9.40 2.53 2.85
N TRP A 62 -10.00 1.37 3.08
CA TRP A 62 -11.27 1.03 2.44
C TRP A 62 -12.36 2.10 2.70
N LYS A 63 -12.26 2.82 3.83
CA LYS A 63 -13.20 3.87 4.19
C LYS A 63 -13.14 5.08 3.25
N ASP A 64 -11.99 5.39 2.65
CA ASP A 64 -11.89 6.42 1.62
C ASP A 64 -12.66 6.01 0.36
N PHE A 65 -12.47 4.76 -0.07
CA PHE A 65 -13.20 4.20 -1.21
C PHE A 65 -14.70 4.15 -0.95
N GLN A 66 -15.12 3.77 0.27
CA GLN A 66 -16.52 3.79 0.65
C GLN A 66 -17.09 5.22 0.62
N SER A 67 -16.35 6.20 1.13
CA SER A 67 -16.77 7.62 1.11
C SER A 67 -16.94 8.12 -0.33
N LEU A 68 -16.08 7.69 -1.26
CA LEU A 68 -16.21 8.01 -2.69
C LEU A 68 -17.43 7.33 -3.33
N ILE A 69 -17.67 6.05 -3.02
CA ILE A 69 -18.85 5.31 -3.49
C ILE A 69 -20.13 6.01 -3.04
N ASP A 70 -20.20 6.38 -1.77
CA ASP A 70 -21.36 7.03 -1.17
C ASP A 70 -21.58 8.43 -1.79
N ALA A 71 -20.50 9.18 -2.05
CA ALA A 71 -20.57 10.46 -2.75
C ALA A 71 -21.10 10.31 -4.20
N ILE A 72 -20.67 9.26 -4.92
CA ILE A 72 -21.20 8.96 -6.25
C ILE A 72 -22.69 8.61 -6.16
N GLY A 73 -23.09 7.78 -5.19
CA GLY A 73 -24.49 7.46 -4.92
C GLY A 73 -25.33 8.71 -4.63
N ALA A 74 -24.82 9.64 -3.85
CA ALA A 74 -25.50 10.90 -3.54
C ALA A 74 -25.70 11.80 -4.78
N VAL A 75 -24.73 11.83 -5.70
CA VAL A 75 -24.78 12.69 -6.90
C VAL A 75 -25.54 12.06 -8.06
N ARG A 76 -25.40 10.74 -8.26
CA ARG A 76 -25.95 10.00 -9.41
C ARG A 76 -27.21 9.21 -9.09
N GLY A 77 -27.59 9.11 -7.82
CA GLY A 77 -28.72 8.35 -7.32
C GLY A 77 -28.29 7.01 -6.71
N GLU A 78 -28.83 6.70 -5.53
CA GLU A 78 -28.59 5.43 -4.86
C GLU A 78 -29.10 4.26 -5.72
N GLY A 79 -28.28 3.24 -5.94
CA GLY A 79 -28.64 2.10 -6.79
C GLY A 79 -28.69 2.40 -8.30
N SER A 80 -28.31 3.61 -8.75
CA SER A 80 -28.12 3.91 -10.17
C SER A 80 -27.05 3.01 -10.80
N GLU A 81 -27.07 2.90 -12.14
CA GLU A 81 -26.05 2.16 -12.89
C GLU A 81 -24.63 2.64 -12.54
N ASP A 82 -24.43 3.96 -12.49
CA ASP A 82 -23.16 4.59 -12.10
C ASP A 82 -22.75 4.19 -10.68
N HIS A 83 -23.68 4.20 -9.71
CA HIS A 83 -23.38 3.81 -8.34
C HIS A 83 -23.02 2.31 -8.24
N VAL A 84 -23.76 1.43 -8.91
CA VAL A 84 -23.45 0.00 -8.93
C VAL A 84 -22.10 -0.27 -9.61
N ALA A 85 -21.82 0.40 -10.72
CA ALA A 85 -20.53 0.32 -11.42
C ALA A 85 -19.37 0.83 -10.53
N ALA A 86 -19.58 1.91 -9.78
CA ALA A 86 -18.62 2.44 -8.82
C ALA A 86 -18.33 1.44 -7.70
N LYS A 87 -19.37 0.86 -7.08
CA LYS A 87 -19.25 -0.20 -6.06
C LYS A 87 -18.36 -1.34 -6.55
N VAL A 88 -18.61 -1.86 -7.75
CA VAL A 88 -17.84 -2.97 -8.33
C VAL A 88 -16.40 -2.55 -8.64
N SER A 89 -16.21 -1.40 -9.30
CA SER A 89 -14.91 -0.98 -9.81
C SER A 89 -13.97 -0.54 -8.70
N LEU A 90 -14.45 0.26 -7.75
CA LEU A 90 -13.65 0.76 -6.62
C LEU A 90 -13.28 -0.37 -5.66
N THR A 91 -14.15 -1.38 -5.48
CA THR A 91 -13.79 -2.60 -4.75
C THR A 91 -12.64 -3.36 -5.43
N LYS A 92 -12.66 -3.46 -6.76
CA LYS A 92 -11.58 -4.13 -7.51
C LYS A 92 -10.26 -3.37 -7.41
N VAL A 93 -10.30 -2.04 -7.53
CA VAL A 93 -9.11 -1.18 -7.38
C VAL A 93 -8.50 -1.35 -5.99
N TRP A 94 -9.31 -1.26 -4.93
CA TRP A 94 -8.84 -1.47 -3.56
C TRP A 94 -8.15 -2.82 -3.40
N LYS A 95 -8.80 -3.92 -3.83
CA LYS A 95 -8.21 -5.26 -3.76
C LYS A 95 -6.87 -5.34 -4.49
N SER A 96 -6.83 -4.85 -5.73
CA SER A 96 -5.60 -4.86 -6.53
C SER A 96 -4.48 -4.07 -5.86
N MET A 97 -4.77 -2.89 -5.30
CA MET A 97 -3.78 -2.10 -4.57
C MET A 97 -3.25 -2.86 -3.34
N THR A 98 -4.14 -3.45 -2.54
CA THR A 98 -3.72 -4.21 -1.36
C THR A 98 -2.94 -5.46 -1.70
N ASP A 99 -3.24 -6.12 -2.82
CA ASP A 99 -2.53 -7.33 -3.25
C ASP A 99 -1.13 -6.99 -3.79
N THR A 100 -1.00 -5.91 -4.57
CA THR A 100 0.31 -5.41 -5.03
C THR A 100 1.19 -5.04 -3.84
N MET A 101 0.66 -4.30 -2.87
CA MET A 101 1.43 -3.90 -1.68
C MET A 101 1.86 -5.09 -0.83
N LYS A 102 1.02 -6.12 -0.69
CA LYS A 102 1.43 -7.36 0.00
C LYS A 102 2.58 -8.06 -0.70
N LYS A 103 2.52 -8.14 -2.02
CA LYS A 103 3.57 -8.74 -2.84
C LYS A 103 4.90 -7.99 -2.66
N ASP A 104 4.87 -6.66 -2.68
CA ASP A 104 6.08 -5.85 -2.51
C ASP A 104 6.71 -6.06 -1.11
N VAL A 105 5.89 -6.22 -0.06
CA VAL A 105 6.37 -6.54 1.31
C VAL A 105 6.97 -7.94 1.41
N GLU A 106 6.39 -8.94 0.72
CA GLU A 106 6.94 -10.30 0.68
C GLU A 106 8.27 -10.36 -0.12
N ASP A 107 8.37 -9.61 -1.21
CA ASP A 107 9.58 -9.53 -2.03
C ASP A 107 10.72 -8.83 -1.25
N GLU A 108 10.45 -7.75 -0.51
CA GLU A 108 11.42 -7.09 0.38
C GLU A 108 11.87 -7.98 1.56
N GLY A 109 10.99 -8.85 2.07
CA GLY A 109 11.31 -9.80 3.15
C GLY A 109 12.18 -10.99 2.74
N SER A 110 12.35 -11.22 1.43
CA SER A 110 13.18 -12.30 0.89
C SER A 110 14.64 -11.89 0.60
N GLY A 111 14.95 -10.61 0.83
CA GLY A 111 16.22 -9.97 0.46
C GLY A 111 17.23 -9.78 1.58
N GLU A 112 17.36 -10.67 2.57
CA GLU A 112 18.63 -10.82 3.34
C GLU A 112 18.62 -12.08 4.24
N ASN A 113 19.60 -12.96 3.98
CA ASN A 113 20.01 -14.18 4.73
C ASN A 113 19.31 -15.52 4.41
N GLY A 114 19.89 -16.26 3.46
CA GLY A 114 19.69 -17.71 3.26
C GLY A 114 20.90 -18.34 2.55
N PRO A 115 21.25 -19.61 2.81
CA PRO A 115 22.53 -19.97 3.44
C PRO A 115 23.69 -20.20 2.47
N GLN A 116 24.92 -20.01 2.97
CA GLN A 116 26.13 -20.56 2.39
C GLN A 116 26.00 -22.08 2.26
N LEU A 117 25.78 -22.57 1.04
CA LEU A 117 25.96 -23.97 0.70
C LEU A 117 27.45 -24.23 0.56
N GLY A 118 28.03 -24.70 1.68
CA GLY A 118 29.35 -25.28 1.72
C GLY A 118 29.46 -26.44 0.74
N SER A 119 30.48 -26.35 -0.11
CA SER A 119 31.10 -27.46 -0.82
C SER A 119 31.45 -28.58 0.15
N GLU A 120 31.05 -29.82 -0.14
CA GLU A 120 31.97 -30.96 -0.11
C GLU A 120 31.43 -32.23 -0.82
N ARG A 121 32.18 -32.62 -1.85
CA ARG A 121 32.63 -33.96 -2.26
C ARG A 121 31.66 -35.16 -2.16
N GLY A 122 31.52 -35.80 -3.31
CA GLY A 122 30.71 -37.00 -3.48
C GLY A 122 31.36 -38.31 -3.08
N THR A 123 30.53 -39.35 -3.12
CA THR A 123 30.91 -40.74 -3.35
C THR A 123 29.69 -41.47 -3.93
N LYS A 124 29.91 -42.13 -5.07
CA LYS A 124 28.96 -43.03 -5.74
C LYS A 124 28.77 -44.32 -4.95
N SER A 125 27.54 -44.84 -4.94
CA SER A 125 27.13 -46.27 -4.83
C SER A 125 25.72 -46.31 -4.24
N SER A 126 24.75 -47.13 -4.62
CA SER A 126 24.64 -48.20 -5.62
C SER A 126 23.17 -48.66 -5.58
N ILE A 127 22.64 -49.08 -6.74
CA ILE A 127 21.72 -50.23 -6.91
C ILE A 127 20.22 -50.06 -6.51
N LEU A 128 19.41 -49.96 -7.57
CA LEU A 128 18.02 -50.44 -7.75
C LEU A 128 17.88 -51.94 -7.38
N PRO A 129 16.69 -52.49 -7.07
CA PRO A 129 15.41 -52.18 -7.72
C PRO A 129 14.27 -51.72 -6.79
#